data_AF-A0A941SGH7-F1
#
_entry.id   AF-A0A941SGH7-F1
#
_cell.length_a   1.000
_cell.length_b   1.000
_cell.length_c   1.000
_cell.angle_alpha   90.00
_cell.angle_beta   90.00
_cell.angle_gamma   90.00
#
_symmetry.space_group_name_H-M   'P 1'
#
loop_
_entity.id
_entity.type
_entity.pdbx_description
1 polymer ?
#
loop_
_entity_poly.entity_id
_entity_poly.type
_entity_poly.pdbx_seq_one_letter_code
_entity_poly.pdbx_strand_id
1 'polypeptide(L)'
;MKIEKNTAVTLQLQVSDAANGRLLDAGREPLVYLHGGYGGIFPKIEAALEGQDPPHQLSLDLAPPDAFGERDERLVQTIAKSQFPPGIKVGGQ
;
A
#
# COMPACT_ATOMS: atom_id res chain seq x y z
N MET A 1 10.39 1.41 -23.20
CA MET A 1 11.19 0.40 -22.47
C MET A 1 10.19 -0.33 -21.63
N LYS A 2 10.06 -1.63 -21.84
CA LYS A 2 9.03 -2.42 -21.20
C LYS A 2 9.33 -2.59 -19.71
N ILE A 3 8.29 -2.58 -18.90
CA ILE A 3 8.39 -2.98 -17.50
C ILE A 3 8.48 -4.50 -17.47
N GLU A 4 9.62 -5.02 -17.04
CA GLU A 4 9.88 -6.46 -16.94
C GLU A 4 10.85 -6.75 -15.79
N LYS A 5 11.07 -8.03 -15.48
CA LYS A 5 11.97 -8.47 -14.42
C LYS A 5 13.35 -7.81 -14.51
N ASN A 6 13.88 -7.39 -13.35
CA ASN A 6 15.13 -6.65 -13.16
C ASN A 6 15.10 -5.19 -13.63
N THR A 7 13.92 -4.59 -13.79
CA THR A 7 13.78 -3.17 -14.14
C THR A 7 13.46 -2.33 -12.92
N ALA A 8 14.16 -1.21 -12.73
CA ALA A 8 13.79 -0.21 -11.74
C ALA A 8 12.64 0.66 -12.28
N VAL A 9 11.53 0.70 -11.56
CA VAL A 9 10.30 1.38 -11.98
C VAL A 9 9.99 2.50 -11.00
N THR A 10 9.73 3.69 -11.53
CA THR A 10 9.27 4.86 -10.77
C THR A 10 7.79 5.08 -11.06
N LEU A 11 6.98 5.15 -10.00
CA LEU A 11 5.54 5.37 -10.07
C LEU A 11 5.17 6.65 -9.33
N GLN A 12 4.26 7.42 -9.92
CA GLN A 12 3.42 8.32 -9.16
C GLN A 12 2.15 7.56 -8.80
N LEU A 13 1.82 7.48 -7.51
CA LEU A 13 0.69 6.71 -7.01
C LEU A 13 -0.24 7.61 -6.21
N GLN A 14 -1.52 7.27 -6.20
CA GLN A 14 -2.50 7.88 -5.32
C GLN A 14 -3.35 6.76 -4.74
N VAL A 15 -3.61 6.80 -3.44
CA VAL A 15 -4.43 5.79 -2.75
C VAL A 15 -5.67 6.44 -2.17
N SER A 16 -6.82 5.89 -2.51
CA SER A 16 -8.12 6.30 -1.96
C SER A 16 -8.86 5.11 -1.38
N ASP A 17 -9.73 5.40 -0.42
CA ASP A 17 -10.70 4.47 0.09
C ASP A 17 -11.71 4.10 -1.01
N ALA A 18 -11.84 2.81 -1.32
CA ALA A 18 -12.69 2.33 -2.41
C ALA A 18 -14.20 2.52 -2.13
N ALA A 19 -14.62 2.58 -0.86
CA ALA A 19 -16.03 2.66 -0.50
C ALA A 19 -16.59 4.08 -0.60
N ASN A 20 -15.76 5.10 -0.33
CA ASN A 20 -16.21 6.49 -0.25
C ASN A 20 -15.35 7.48 -1.07
N GLY A 21 -14.28 7.01 -1.73
CA GLY A 21 -13.39 7.82 -2.55
C GLY A 21 -12.49 8.77 -1.75
N ARG A 22 -12.47 8.67 -0.41
CA ARG A 22 -11.64 9.53 0.44
C ARG A 22 -10.18 9.28 0.14
N LEU A 23 -9.45 10.35 -0.16
CA LEU A 23 -8.00 10.30 -0.32
C LEU A 23 -7.32 9.83 0.97
N LEU A 24 -6.57 8.74 0.90
CA LEU A 24 -5.79 8.19 2.01
C LEU A 24 -4.32 8.61 1.90
N ASP A 25 -3.77 8.53 0.68
CA ASP A 25 -2.42 9.00 0.37
C ASP A 25 -2.42 9.69 -1.00
N ALA A 26 -1.84 10.89 -1.05
CA ALA A 26 -1.68 11.68 -2.26
C ALA A 26 -0.45 11.30 -3.09
N GLY A 27 0.45 10.45 -2.56
CA GLY A 27 1.71 10.06 -3.19
C GLY A 27 2.62 11.24 -3.51
N ARG A 28 2.96 12.02 -2.49
CA ARG A 28 3.78 13.23 -2.63
C ARG A 28 5.20 12.92 -3.12
N GLU A 29 5.70 11.74 -2.82
CA GLU A 29 6.99 11.25 -3.30
C GLU A 29 6.78 10.07 -4.26
N PRO A 30 7.53 10.02 -5.39
CA PRO A 30 7.46 8.88 -6.28
C PRO A 30 7.91 7.59 -5.57
N LEU A 31 7.15 6.51 -5.76
CA LEU A 31 7.57 5.19 -5.33
C LEU A 31 8.54 4.63 -6.37
N VAL A 32 9.72 4.22 -5.92
CA VAL A 32 10.69 3.51 -6.75
C VAL A 32 10.83 2.09 -6.22
N TYR A 33 10.68 1.10 -7.11
CA TYR A 33 10.84 -0.30 -6.75
C TYR A 33 11.53 -1.10 -7.86
N LEU A 34 12.02 -2.29 -7.51
CA LEU A 34 12.61 -3.24 -8.46
C LEU A 34 11.56 -4.27 -8.89
N HIS A 35 11.25 -4.31 -10.18
CA HIS A 35 10.28 -5.23 -10.78
C HIS A 35 10.88 -6.63 -10.94
N GLY A 36 10.09 -7.67 -10.67
CA GLY A 36 10.48 -9.07 -10.81
C GLY A 36 10.27 -9.94 -9.57
N GLY A 37 9.32 -9.60 -8.69
CA GLY A 37 8.97 -10.43 -7.53
C GLY A 37 9.87 -10.26 -6.31
N TYR A 38 10.49 -9.07 -6.16
CA TYR A 38 11.36 -8.74 -5.02
C TYR A 38 10.60 -8.20 -3.80
N GLY A 39 9.26 -8.14 -3.87
CA GLY A 39 8.42 -7.64 -2.77
C GLY A 39 8.48 -6.14 -2.55
N GLY A 40 8.90 -5.36 -3.55
CA GLY A 40 8.95 -3.89 -3.48
C GLY A 40 7.58 -3.21 -3.64
N ILE A 41 6.58 -3.93 -4.15
CA ILE A 41 5.19 -3.47 -4.30
C ILE A 41 4.24 -4.67 -4.21
N PHE A 42 2.93 -4.42 -4.05
CA PHE A 42 1.95 -5.50 -4.00
C PHE A 42 1.90 -6.30 -5.31
N PRO A 43 1.85 -7.65 -5.26
CA PRO A 43 1.88 -8.51 -6.44
C PRO A 43 0.83 -8.17 -7.50
N LYS A 44 -0.37 -7.74 -7.08
CA LYS A 44 -1.45 -7.35 -7.98
C LYS A 44 -1.12 -6.09 -8.79
N ILE A 45 -0.40 -5.14 -8.19
CA ILE A 45 0.09 -3.95 -8.91
C ILE A 45 1.21 -4.35 -9.87
N GLU A 46 2.16 -5.17 -9.41
CA GLU A 46 3.28 -5.64 -10.23
C GLU A 46 2.79 -6.38 -11.49
N ALA A 47 1.89 -7.34 -11.32
CA ALA A 47 1.30 -8.09 -12.43
C ALA A 47 0.53 -7.21 -13.43
N ALA A 48 -0.10 -6.12 -12.97
CA ALA A 48 -0.80 -5.19 -13.85
C ALA A 48 0.16 -4.32 -14.68
N LEU A 49 1.39 -4.10 -14.19
CA LEU A 49 2.42 -3.29 -14.86
C LEU A 49 3.33 -4.11 -15.77
N GLU A 50 3.46 -5.42 -15.57
CA GLU A 50 4.29 -6.31 -16.38
C GLU A 50 3.98 -6.18 -17.88
N GLY A 51 5.03 -5.99 -18.69
CA GLY A 51 4.97 -5.85 -20.14
C GLY A 51 4.48 -4.50 -20.67
N GLN A 52 4.03 -3.59 -19.79
CA GLN A 52 3.59 -2.24 -20.17
C GLN A 52 4.78 -1.33 -20.52
N ASP A 53 4.52 -0.28 -21.28
CA ASP A 53 5.51 0.72 -21.69
C ASP A 53 5.12 2.12 -21.15
N PRO A 54 6.05 2.89 -20.57
CA PRO A 54 5.78 4.27 -20.17
C PRO A 54 5.54 5.21 -21.39
N PRO A 55 4.67 6.24 -21.24
CA PRO A 55 3.83 6.49 -20.08
C PRO A 55 2.62 5.53 -20.05
N HIS A 56 2.36 4.96 -18.88
CA HIS A 56 1.21 4.10 -18.64
C HIS A 56 0.54 4.53 -17.34
N GLN A 57 -0.79 4.59 -17.35
CA GLN A 57 -1.60 4.94 -16.19
C GLN A 57 -2.70 3.90 -16.03
N LEU A 58 -2.91 3.46 -14.80
CA LEU A 58 -3.93 2.49 -14.44
C LEU A 58 -4.49 2.81 -13.06
N SER A 59 -5.69 2.30 -12.79
CA SER A 59 -6.34 2.33 -11.48
C SER A 59 -6.78 0.92 -11.14
N LEU A 60 -6.52 0.48 -9.91
CA LEU A 60 -6.81 -0.88 -9.45
C LEU A 60 -7.44 -0.83 -8.07
N ASP A 61 -8.43 -1.69 -7.86
CA ASP A 61 -8.94 -1.96 -6.51
C ASP A 61 -8.07 -3.01 -5.85
N LEU A 62 -7.56 -2.71 -4.66
CA LEU A 62 -6.85 -3.66 -3.81
C LEU A 62 -7.75 -4.06 -2.65
N ALA A 63 -8.22 -5.31 -2.69
CA ALA A 63 -8.89 -5.90 -1.54
C ALA A 63 -7.87 -6.16 -0.42
N PRO A 64 -8.29 -6.31 0.85
CA PRO A 64 -7.36 -6.59 1.94
C PRO A 64 -6.40 -7.76 1.66
N PRO A 65 -6.84 -8.93 1.13
CA PRO A 65 -5.94 -10.05 0.81
C PRO A 65 -4.89 -9.75 -0.27
N ASP A 66 -5.14 -8.77 -1.15
CA ASP A 66 -4.21 -8.34 -2.20
C ASP A 66 -3.15 -7.35 -1.68
N ALA A 67 -3.31 -6.85 -0.45
CA ALA A 67 -2.49 -5.81 0.14
C ALA A 67 -2.00 -6.19 1.55
N PHE A 68 -2.65 -5.67 2.60
CA PHE A 68 -2.20 -5.80 3.99
C PHE A 68 -2.81 -7.00 4.74
N GLY A 69 -3.61 -7.81 4.05
CA GLY A 69 -4.36 -8.92 4.63
C GLY A 69 -5.63 -8.49 5.35
N GLU A 70 -6.39 -9.48 5.79
CA GLU A 70 -7.58 -9.28 6.62
C GLU A 70 -7.21 -8.79 8.01
N ARG A 71 -8.14 -8.07 8.64
CA ARG A 71 -7.98 -7.62 10.03
C ARG A 71 -7.86 -8.83 10.95
N ASP A 72 -6.70 -9.02 11.58
CA ASP A 72 -6.50 -10.09 12.55
C ASP A 72 -6.98 -9.67 13.95
N GLU A 73 -8.16 -10.15 14.35
CA GLU A 73 -8.73 -9.91 15.69
C GLU A 73 -7.83 -10.40 16.82
N ARG A 74 -6.92 -11.35 16.58
CA ARG A 74 -6.00 -11.85 17.61
C ARG A 74 -4.92 -10.84 17.98
N LEU A 75 -4.66 -9.85 17.13
CA LEU A 75 -3.73 -8.76 17.42
C LEU A 75 -4.37 -7.66 18.29
N VAL A 76 -5.69 -7.71 18.50
CA VAL A 76 -6.40 -6.77 19.38
C VAL A 76 -6.12 -7.13 20.82
N GLN A 77 -5.63 -6.16 21.59
CA GLN A 77 -5.33 -6.35 23.00
C GLN A 77 -6.05 -5.30 23.85
N THR A 78 -6.54 -5.73 25.01
CA THR A 78 -7.08 -4.85 26.03
C THR A 78 -6.09 -4.82 27.19
N ILE A 79 -5.57 -3.64 27.49
CA ILE A 79 -4.67 -3.40 28.62
C ILE A 79 -5.26 -2.37 29.56
N ALA A 80 -4.94 -2.47 30.85
CA ALA A 80 -5.49 -1.58 31.85
C ALA A 80 -4.98 -0.15 31.64
N LYS A 81 -5.84 0.86 31.85
CA LYS A 81 -5.47 2.27 31.65
C LYS A 81 -4.22 2.69 32.45
N SER A 82 -4.03 2.11 33.63
CA SER A 82 -2.87 2.36 34.50
C SER A 82 -1.54 1.87 33.92
N GLN A 83 -1.56 0.96 32.93
CA GLN A 83 -0.36 0.48 32.25
C GLN A 83 0.07 1.39 31.10
N PHE A 84 -0.76 2.35 30.69
CA PHE A 84 -0.38 3.35 29.70
C PHE A 84 0.37 4.52 30.34
N PRO A 85 1.29 5.17 29.61
CA PRO A 85 1.85 6.45 30.00
C PRO A 85 0.76 7.52 30.21
N PRO A 86 1.00 8.54 31.06
CA PRO A 86 0.09 9.67 31.21
C PRO A 86 -0.17 10.37 29.88
N GLY A 87 -1.43 10.81 29.66
CA GLY A 87 -1.79 11.59 28.48
C GLY A 87 -2.21 10.79 27.24
N ILE A 88 -2.42 9.47 27.36
CA ILE A 88 -2.91 8.62 26.25
C ILE A 88 -4.24 9.12 25.68
N LYS A 89 -4.39 9.05 24.34
CA LYS A 89 -5.59 9.43 23.60
C LYS A 89 -5.97 8.34 22.59
N VAL A 90 -7.25 8.30 22.19
CA VAL A 90 -7.71 7.44 21.10
C VAL A 90 -6.98 7.80 19.82
N GLY A 91 -6.46 6.79 19.12
CA GLY A 91 -5.65 6.97 17.90
C GLY A 91 -4.26 7.58 18.16
N GLY A 92 -3.76 7.52 19.40
CA GLY A 92 -2.55 8.23 19.82
C GLY A 92 -1.29 7.83 19.03
N GLN A 93 -0.61 8.86 18.50
CA GLN A 93 0.81 8.87 18.15
C GLN A 93 1.63 9.29 19.37
#